data_AF-A0A1L4BJ46-F1
#
_entry.id   AF-A0A1L4BJ46-F1
#
_cell.length_a   1.000
_cell.length_b   1.000
_cell.length_c   1.000
_cell.angle_alpha   90.00
_cell.angle_beta   90.00
_cell.angle_gamma   90.00
#
_symmetry.space_group_name_H-M   'P 1'
#
loop_
_entity.id
_entity.type
_entity.pdbx_description
1 polymer ?
#
loop_
_entity_poly.entity_id
_entity_poly.type
_entity_poly.pdbx_seq_one_letter_code
_entity_poly.pdbx_strand_id
1 'polypeptide(L)'
;MTFLILTILATVTPSLYSHVVQRELRVNFEPLAGQRDSWPVARAAMVTFDARSEKAREFSECRMINSMHELSRELMDSPEHTVKRASKEEMDDLVQRCSGSAEGRSWFIWPDTKWCGPGTDAKNESDLGPLEADKCCRTHDHCDYIGAGETKYGLTNKSFFTKLNCKCEAAFDQCLKESIDRAEGSAKSSMEGLHSFYFNTYSPECYEVKCSRKRDAECTNGIAIWKDSYKS
;
A
#
# COMPACT_ATOMS: atom_id res chain seq x y z
N MET A 1 -29.22 -73.10 -0.61
CA MET A 1 -29.25 -71.67 -0.23
C MET A 1 -27.82 -71.26 0.06
N THR A 2 -27.18 -70.59 -0.90
CA THR A 2 -25.74 -70.32 -0.88
C THR A 2 -25.50 -68.93 -0.29
N PHE A 3 -24.62 -68.84 0.71
CA PHE A 3 -24.36 -67.65 1.50
C PHE A 3 -23.75 -66.51 0.66
N LEU A 4 -24.46 -65.37 0.56
CA LEU A 4 -23.93 -64.11 0.08
C LEU A 4 -23.03 -63.51 1.17
N ILE A 5 -21.72 -63.71 1.05
CA ILE A 5 -20.73 -63.03 1.89
C ILE A 5 -20.69 -61.56 1.45
N LEU A 6 -21.26 -60.66 2.25
CA LEU A 6 -21.06 -59.22 2.12
C LEU A 6 -19.59 -58.90 2.41
N THR A 7 -18.77 -58.77 1.37
CA THR A 7 -17.50 -58.06 1.48
C THR A 7 -17.82 -56.57 1.53
N ILE A 8 -17.81 -56.03 2.75
CA ILE A 8 -17.74 -54.58 2.99
C ILE A 8 -16.36 -54.14 2.48
N LEU A 9 -16.27 -53.83 1.19
CA LEU A 9 -15.18 -53.01 0.69
C LEU A 9 -15.38 -51.63 1.31
N ALA A 10 -14.61 -51.35 2.37
CA ALA A 10 -14.40 -49.99 2.82
C ALA A 10 -13.87 -49.22 1.61
N THR A 11 -14.76 -48.48 0.96
CA THR A 11 -14.38 -47.52 -0.06
C THR A 11 -13.59 -46.45 0.66
N VAL A 12 -12.26 -46.61 0.69
CA VAL A 12 -11.34 -45.51 0.89
C VAL A 12 -11.56 -44.63 -0.32
N THR A 13 -12.59 -43.77 -0.25
CA THR A 13 -12.70 -42.66 -1.18
C THR A 13 -11.41 -41.89 -0.99
N PRO A 14 -10.51 -41.84 -1.98
CA PRO A 14 -9.39 -40.93 -1.90
C PRO A 14 -10.06 -39.57 -1.85
N SER A 15 -10.14 -38.97 -0.65
CA SER A 15 -10.47 -37.57 -0.53
C SER A 15 -9.53 -36.90 -1.50
N LEU A 16 -10.08 -36.39 -2.61
CA LEU A 16 -9.35 -35.66 -3.63
C LEU A 16 -8.72 -34.49 -2.90
N TYR A 17 -7.49 -34.75 -2.50
CA TYR A 17 -6.69 -34.03 -1.53
C TYR A 17 -6.20 -32.80 -2.30
N SER A 18 -7.09 -31.82 -2.43
CA SER A 18 -6.77 -30.58 -3.13
C SER A 18 -5.66 -29.93 -2.32
N HIS A 19 -4.46 -29.80 -2.91
CA HIS A 19 -3.37 -29.02 -2.32
C HIS A 19 -3.94 -27.63 -2.00
N VAL A 20 -3.97 -27.26 -0.71
CA VAL A 20 -4.38 -25.93 -0.32
C VAL A 20 -3.19 -25.02 -0.59
N VAL A 21 -3.13 -24.52 -1.81
CA VAL A 21 -2.15 -23.53 -2.23
C VAL A 21 -2.56 -22.20 -1.59
N GLN A 22 -1.66 -21.60 -0.83
CA GLN A 22 -1.85 -20.25 -0.28
C GLN A 22 -1.04 -19.26 -1.10
N ARG A 23 -1.69 -18.19 -1.54
CA ARG A 23 -1.07 -17.09 -2.29
C ARG A 23 -1.11 -15.85 -1.41
N GLU A 24 0.04 -15.23 -1.19
CA GLU A 24 0.15 -13.99 -0.44
C GLU A 24 0.88 -12.92 -1.24
N LEU A 25 0.44 -11.68 -1.06
CA LEU A 25 1.12 -10.51 -1.60
C LEU A 25 1.95 -9.88 -0.49
N ARG A 26 3.27 -10.02 -0.57
CA ARG A 26 4.23 -9.44 0.38
C ARG A 26 4.57 -8.03 -0.08
N VAL A 27 4.25 -7.01 0.72
CA VAL A 27 4.48 -5.60 0.40
C VAL A 27 5.41 -4.97 1.43
N ASN A 28 6.45 -4.31 0.96
CA ASN A 28 7.36 -3.52 1.80
C ASN A 28 7.35 -2.07 1.35
N PHE A 29 7.53 -1.16 2.31
CA PHE A 29 7.57 0.27 2.08
C PHE A 29 8.92 0.79 2.56
N GLU A 30 9.59 1.56 1.71
CA GLU A 30 10.87 2.19 1.99
C GLU A 30 10.77 3.71 1.82
N PRO A 31 11.51 4.51 2.59
CA PRO A 31 11.55 5.95 2.41
C PRO A 31 12.32 6.32 1.14
N LEU A 32 11.93 7.41 0.46
CA LEU A 32 12.81 8.08 -0.50
C LEU A 32 13.57 9.21 0.24
N ALA A 33 14.89 9.23 0.11
CA ALA A 33 15.71 10.21 0.83
C ALA A 33 15.39 11.65 0.40
N GLY A 34 15.23 12.55 1.39
CA GLY A 34 14.98 13.98 1.14
C GLY A 34 13.58 14.31 0.63
N GLN A 35 12.69 13.33 0.57
CA GLN A 35 11.31 13.46 0.12
C GLN A 35 10.45 14.23 1.14
N ARG A 36 9.56 15.08 0.62
CA ARG A 36 8.66 15.94 1.42
C ARG A 36 7.21 15.50 1.39
N ASP A 37 6.81 14.80 0.35
CA ASP A 37 5.51 14.13 0.31
C ASP A 37 5.54 12.85 1.17
N SER A 38 4.36 12.29 1.47
CA SER A 38 4.21 11.13 2.36
C SER A 38 4.29 9.78 1.63
N TRP A 39 4.55 9.75 0.31
CA TRP A 39 4.48 8.52 -0.46
C TRP A 39 5.69 7.61 -0.19
N PRO A 40 5.49 6.32 0.12
CA PRO A 40 6.58 5.37 0.23
C PRO A 40 7.02 4.84 -1.14
N VAL A 41 8.29 4.47 -1.27
CA VAL A 41 8.70 3.51 -2.31
C VAL A 41 8.11 2.15 -1.93
N ALA A 42 7.26 1.58 -2.77
CA ALA A 42 6.68 0.26 -2.54
C ALA A 42 7.50 -0.81 -3.24
N ARG A 43 7.69 -1.96 -2.61
CA ARG A 43 8.18 -3.18 -3.28
C ARG A 43 7.21 -4.29 -2.96
N ALA A 44 6.96 -5.16 -3.92
CA ALA A 44 6.06 -6.27 -3.70
C ALA A 44 6.50 -7.55 -4.41
N ALA A 45 6.21 -8.67 -3.78
CA ALA A 45 6.40 -9.99 -4.34
C ALA A 45 5.12 -10.79 -4.13
N MET A 46 4.72 -11.51 -5.18
CA MET A 46 3.72 -12.55 -5.07
C MET A 46 4.42 -13.84 -4.66
N VAL A 47 3.96 -14.44 -3.56
CA VAL A 47 4.51 -15.69 -3.03
C VAL A 47 3.42 -16.73 -2.91
N THR A 48 3.78 -17.96 -3.24
CA THR A 48 2.90 -19.12 -3.20
C THR A 48 3.53 -20.19 -2.32
N PHE A 49 2.74 -20.79 -1.42
CA PHE A 49 3.18 -21.84 -0.50
C PHE A 49 2.24 -23.04 -0.56
N ASP A 50 2.78 -24.24 -0.35
CA ASP A 50 1.97 -25.40 0.03
C ASP A 50 1.68 -25.31 1.54
N ALA A 51 0.39 -25.16 1.90
CA ALA A 51 -0.03 -25.06 3.30
C ALA A 51 0.33 -26.28 4.17
N ARG A 52 0.74 -27.41 3.58
CA ARG A 52 1.21 -28.61 4.32
C ARG A 52 2.73 -28.70 4.46
N SER A 53 3.51 -27.82 3.82
CA SER A 53 4.96 -27.85 3.98
C SER A 53 5.34 -27.53 5.42
N GLU A 54 5.96 -28.49 6.13
CA GLU A 54 6.54 -28.25 7.47
C GLU A 54 7.66 -27.20 7.41
N LYS A 55 8.25 -27.01 6.24
CA LYS A 55 9.09 -25.86 5.94
C LYS A 55 8.21 -24.69 5.53
N ALA A 56 7.52 -24.09 6.50
CA ALA A 56 6.68 -22.89 6.30
C ALA A 56 7.43 -21.68 5.66
N ARG A 57 8.76 -21.77 5.48
CA ARG A 57 9.61 -20.75 4.86
C ARG A 57 9.95 -21.02 3.38
N GLU A 58 9.63 -22.19 2.83
CA GLU A 58 10.00 -22.55 1.44
C GLU A 58 8.79 -22.34 0.51
N PHE A 59 8.79 -21.22 -0.21
CA PHE A 59 7.78 -20.90 -1.22
C PHE A 59 7.90 -21.86 -2.42
N SER A 60 6.77 -22.33 -2.97
CA SER A 60 6.77 -23.14 -4.20
C SER A 60 6.97 -22.28 -5.44
N GLU A 61 6.45 -21.05 -5.42
CA GLU A 61 6.60 -20.07 -6.50
C GLU A 61 6.78 -18.69 -5.88
N CYS A 62 7.65 -17.87 -6.48
CA CYS A 62 7.79 -16.47 -6.11
C CYS A 62 8.13 -15.59 -7.31
N ARG A 63 7.46 -14.43 -7.39
CA ARG A 63 7.60 -13.47 -8.48
C ARG A 63 7.57 -12.04 -7.98
N MET A 64 8.55 -11.24 -8.41
CA MET A 64 8.56 -9.81 -8.14
C MET A 64 7.49 -9.08 -8.97
N ILE A 65 6.81 -8.14 -8.33
CA ILE A 65 5.90 -7.18 -8.98
C ILE A 65 6.72 -5.98 -9.45
N ASN A 66 6.61 -5.64 -10.74
CA ASN A 66 7.57 -4.73 -11.38
C ASN A 66 6.96 -3.38 -11.79
N SER A 67 5.70 -3.11 -11.45
CA SER A 67 5.04 -1.83 -11.70
C SER A 67 3.91 -1.54 -10.71
N MET A 68 3.60 -0.26 -10.51
CA MET A 68 2.45 0.15 -9.70
C MET A 68 1.12 -0.34 -10.29
N HIS A 69 0.99 -0.36 -11.62
CA HIS A 69 -0.21 -0.87 -12.28
C HIS A 69 -0.43 -2.35 -11.97
N GLU A 70 0.63 -3.14 -11.99
CA GLU A 70 0.57 -4.55 -11.60
C GLU A 70 0.29 -4.71 -10.12
N LEU A 71 0.98 -3.97 -9.24
CA LEU A 71 0.74 -3.98 -7.81
C LEU A 71 -0.72 -3.64 -7.49
N SER A 72 -1.27 -2.62 -8.12
CA SER A 72 -2.66 -2.21 -7.98
C SER A 72 -3.63 -3.33 -8.36
N ARG A 73 -3.42 -4.00 -9.51
CA ARG A 73 -4.26 -5.13 -9.92
C ARG A 73 -4.19 -6.27 -8.91
N GLU A 74 -3.00 -6.64 -8.45
CA GLU A 74 -2.82 -7.73 -7.48
C GLU A 74 -3.42 -7.37 -6.11
N LEU A 75 -3.34 -6.11 -5.68
CA LEU A 75 -4.01 -5.63 -4.46
C LEU A 75 -5.53 -5.69 -4.55
N MET A 76 -6.10 -5.37 -5.71
CA MET A 76 -7.55 -5.41 -5.92
C MET A 76 -8.08 -6.84 -6.08
N ASP A 77 -7.28 -7.76 -6.63
CA ASP A 77 -7.64 -9.18 -6.80
C ASP A 77 -7.44 -10.01 -5.51
N SER A 78 -6.56 -9.56 -4.62
CA SER A 78 -6.21 -10.28 -3.40
C SER A 78 -7.15 -9.96 -2.22
N PRO A 79 -7.67 -10.97 -1.49
CA PRO A 79 -8.32 -10.73 -0.21
C PRO A 79 -7.40 -10.00 0.78
N GLU A 80 -7.91 -9.04 1.54
CA GLU A 80 -7.10 -8.20 2.46
C GLU A 80 -6.18 -9.03 3.37
N HIS A 81 -6.67 -10.15 3.91
CA HIS A 81 -5.90 -11.01 4.81
C HIS A 81 -4.72 -11.74 4.14
N THR A 82 -4.66 -11.82 2.81
CA THR A 82 -3.52 -12.41 2.08
C THR A 82 -2.47 -11.36 1.70
N VAL A 83 -2.76 -10.07 1.87
CA VAL A 83 -1.79 -8.99 1.72
C VAL A 83 -1.04 -8.84 3.05
N LYS A 84 0.28 -9.05 3.04
CA LYS A 84 1.13 -9.00 4.24
C LYS A 84 2.20 -7.93 4.10
N ARG A 85 2.42 -7.18 5.18
CA ARG A 85 3.54 -6.24 5.28
C ARG A 85 4.83 -7.02 5.56
N ALA A 86 5.78 -6.94 4.63
CA ALA A 86 7.11 -7.53 4.75
C ALA A 86 8.09 -6.55 5.40
N SER A 87 9.05 -7.09 6.15
CA SER A 87 10.20 -6.30 6.61
C SER A 87 11.13 -5.97 5.44
N LYS A 88 12.03 -5.00 5.63
CA LYS A 88 13.07 -4.71 4.63
C LYS A 88 13.94 -5.94 4.35
N GLU A 89 14.38 -6.63 5.41
CA GLU A 89 15.20 -7.85 5.30
C GLU A 89 14.47 -8.96 4.54
N GLU A 90 13.18 -9.17 4.82
CA GLU A 90 12.35 -10.13 4.08
C GLU A 90 12.22 -9.73 2.60
N MET A 91 12.00 -8.45 2.31
CA MET A 91 11.88 -7.99 0.92
C MET A 91 13.21 -8.09 0.17
N ASP A 92 14.34 -7.78 0.81
CA ASP A 92 15.67 -7.92 0.21
C ASP A 92 15.98 -9.42 -0.09
N ASP A 93 15.55 -10.35 0.77
CA ASP A 93 15.62 -11.80 0.53
C ASP A 93 14.73 -12.24 -0.65
N LEU A 94 13.50 -11.72 -0.74
CA LEU A 94 12.59 -12.00 -1.86
C LEU A 94 13.16 -11.47 -3.17
N VAL A 95 13.73 -10.26 -3.20
CA VAL A 95 14.39 -9.70 -4.38
C VAL A 95 15.51 -10.61 -4.89
N GLN A 96 16.26 -11.26 -3.99
CA GLN A 96 17.32 -12.19 -4.38
C GLN A 96 16.80 -13.55 -4.88
N ARG A 97 15.70 -14.05 -4.31
CA ARG A 97 15.18 -15.41 -4.58
C ARG A 97 14.19 -15.47 -5.74
N CYS A 98 13.36 -14.45 -5.89
CA CYS A 98 12.20 -14.48 -6.76
C CYS A 98 12.57 -14.14 -8.20
N SER A 99 11.84 -14.71 -9.16
CA SER A 99 12.03 -14.36 -10.57
C SER A 99 11.48 -12.96 -10.85
N GLY A 100 12.17 -12.20 -11.70
CA GLY A 100 11.81 -10.83 -12.10
C GLY A 100 12.90 -9.81 -11.73
N SER A 101 13.03 -8.74 -12.52
CA SER A 101 13.99 -7.67 -12.22
C SER A 101 13.36 -6.68 -11.25
N ALA A 102 13.73 -6.74 -9.98
CA ALA A 102 13.46 -5.66 -9.03
C ALA A 102 14.19 -4.36 -9.41
N GLU A 103 15.18 -4.43 -10.31
CA GLU A 103 15.99 -3.29 -10.77
C GLU A 103 15.34 -2.50 -11.91
N GLY A 104 14.13 -2.88 -12.33
CA GLY A 104 13.32 -2.06 -13.23
C GLY A 104 13.06 -0.69 -12.58
N ARG A 105 13.67 0.37 -13.13
CA ARG A 105 13.53 1.78 -12.73
C ARG A 105 12.08 2.27 -12.76
N SER A 106 11.24 1.86 -11.82
CA SER A 106 9.84 2.29 -11.67
C SER A 106 9.61 2.89 -10.28
N TRP A 107 10.33 3.97 -10.01
CA TRP A 107 9.90 5.10 -9.18
C TRP A 107 8.38 5.28 -9.34
N PHE A 108 7.67 5.09 -8.23
CA PHE A 108 6.28 4.68 -8.15
C PHE A 108 5.30 5.84 -8.36
N ILE A 109 5.42 6.59 -9.45
CA ILE A 109 4.33 7.46 -9.89
C ILE A 109 3.21 6.56 -10.42
N TRP A 110 2.00 6.76 -9.90
CA TRP A 110 0.82 6.01 -10.33
C TRP A 110 0.59 6.22 -11.84
N PRO A 111 0.22 5.18 -12.60
CA PRO A 111 -0.01 5.33 -14.04
C PRO A 111 -0.96 6.49 -14.34
N ASP A 112 -0.67 7.25 -15.39
CA ASP A 112 -1.50 8.38 -15.83
C ASP A 112 -1.59 9.54 -14.81
N THR A 113 -0.62 9.62 -13.89
CA THR A 113 -0.43 10.71 -12.92
C THR A 113 1.00 11.24 -13.00
N LYS A 114 1.27 12.36 -12.35
CA LYS A 114 2.63 12.94 -12.19
C LYS A 114 2.99 13.23 -10.74
N TRP A 115 2.00 13.27 -9.85
CA TRP A 115 2.14 13.63 -8.45
C TRP A 115 1.76 12.49 -7.51
N CYS A 116 1.11 11.42 -7.99
CA CYS A 116 0.65 10.35 -7.12
C CYS A 116 1.73 9.29 -6.92
N GLY A 117 2.72 9.57 -6.08
CA GLY A 117 3.80 8.64 -5.81
C GLY A 117 5.03 9.31 -5.20
N PRO A 118 6.13 8.57 -5.03
CA PRO A 118 7.31 9.14 -4.42
C PRO A 118 7.97 10.22 -5.27
N GLY A 119 7.99 11.46 -4.77
CA GLY A 119 8.42 12.62 -5.54
C GLY A 119 7.41 12.97 -6.65
N THR A 120 7.88 13.58 -7.73
CA THR A 120 6.99 13.95 -8.84
C THR A 120 7.69 13.88 -10.18
N ASP A 121 6.89 13.58 -11.19
CA ASP A 121 7.21 13.60 -12.62
C ASP A 121 6.91 14.95 -13.29
N ALA A 122 6.31 15.87 -12.53
CA ALA A 122 5.82 17.13 -13.03
C ALA A 122 6.98 18.10 -13.28
N LYS A 123 6.94 18.79 -14.42
CA LYS A 123 7.91 19.86 -14.75
C LYS A 123 7.67 21.15 -13.95
N ASN A 124 6.44 21.35 -13.48
CA ASN A 124 5.99 22.49 -12.68
C ASN A 124 4.62 22.16 -12.06
N GLU A 125 4.12 23.00 -11.14
CA GLU A 125 2.85 22.80 -10.43
C GLU A 125 1.61 22.64 -11.33
N SER A 126 1.61 23.16 -12.55
CA SER A 126 0.49 23.02 -13.50
C SER A 126 0.60 21.79 -14.40
N ASP A 127 1.73 21.06 -14.35
CA ASP A 127 1.96 19.87 -15.15
C ASP A 127 1.29 18.66 -14.49
N LEU A 128 0.09 18.32 -14.99
CA LEU A 128 -0.74 17.23 -14.50
C LEU A 128 -0.81 16.09 -15.53
N GLY A 129 -0.95 14.86 -15.03
CA GLY A 129 -1.38 13.68 -15.79
C GLY A 129 -2.88 13.70 -16.07
N PRO A 130 -3.36 12.79 -16.94
CA PRO A 130 -4.75 12.80 -17.39
C PRO A 130 -5.76 12.25 -16.36
N LEU A 131 -5.32 11.55 -15.30
CA LEU A 131 -6.25 11.14 -14.22
C LEU A 131 -6.57 12.31 -13.30
N GLU A 132 -7.87 12.52 -13.04
CA GLU A 132 -8.36 13.55 -12.13
C GLU A 132 -7.79 13.43 -10.70
N ALA A 133 -7.38 12.23 -10.26
CA ALA A 133 -6.71 12.02 -8.99
C ALA A 133 -5.39 12.79 -8.86
N ASP A 134 -4.72 13.11 -9.97
CA ASP A 134 -3.40 13.74 -9.95
C ASP A 134 -3.42 15.14 -9.31
N LYS A 135 -4.53 15.88 -9.51
CA LYS A 135 -4.72 17.20 -8.85
C LYS A 135 -4.85 17.06 -7.32
N CYS A 136 -5.38 15.94 -6.85
CA CYS A 136 -5.50 15.62 -5.43
C CYS A 136 -4.11 15.37 -4.86
N CYS A 137 -3.31 14.53 -5.53
CA CYS A 137 -1.94 14.21 -5.13
C CYS A 137 -1.05 15.46 -5.11
N ARG A 138 -1.08 16.30 -6.16
CA ARG A 138 -0.36 17.59 -6.16
C ARG A 138 -0.69 18.44 -4.94
N THR A 139 -1.98 18.58 -4.63
CA THR A 139 -2.42 19.41 -3.49
C THR A 139 -1.93 18.82 -2.16
N HIS A 140 -1.95 17.49 -2.06
CA HIS A 140 -1.53 16.73 -0.89
C HIS A 140 -0.01 16.79 -0.66
N ASP A 141 0.80 16.70 -1.71
CA ASP A 141 2.27 16.85 -1.66
C ASP A 141 2.72 18.22 -1.15
N HIS A 142 1.89 19.25 -1.34
CA HIS A 142 2.14 20.62 -0.86
C HIS A 142 1.55 20.90 0.53
N CYS A 143 0.99 19.88 1.19
CA CYS A 143 0.36 20.09 2.49
C CYS A 143 1.38 20.20 3.64
N ASP A 144 0.90 20.66 4.79
CA ASP A 144 1.74 20.81 5.98
C ASP A 144 2.23 19.45 6.48
N TYR A 145 3.55 19.30 6.64
CA TYR A 145 4.20 18.05 7.01
C TYR A 145 5.20 18.18 8.17
N ILE A 146 5.59 17.02 8.72
CA ILE A 146 6.77 16.80 9.57
C ILE A 146 7.62 15.70 8.91
N GLY A 147 8.77 16.06 8.35
CA GLY A 147 9.68 15.14 7.68
C GLY A 147 10.34 14.16 8.65
N ALA A 148 10.94 13.10 8.11
CA ALA A 148 11.67 12.12 8.92
C ALA A 148 12.79 12.79 9.74
N GLY A 149 12.81 12.56 11.05
CA GLY A 149 13.76 13.18 11.98
C GLY A 149 13.48 14.65 12.32
N GLU A 150 12.53 15.30 11.64
CA GLU A 150 12.19 16.70 11.92
C GLU A 150 11.41 16.85 13.23
N THR A 151 11.56 18.02 13.85
CA THR A 151 10.77 18.41 15.02
C THR A 151 9.95 19.65 14.70
N LYS A 152 8.63 19.56 14.89
CA LYS A 152 7.66 20.62 14.61
C LYS A 152 6.44 20.46 15.51
N TYR A 153 5.81 21.56 15.93
CA TYR A 153 4.65 21.54 16.84
C TYR A 153 4.88 20.74 18.13
N GLY A 154 6.10 20.76 18.66
CA GLY A 154 6.48 19.98 19.85
C GLY A 154 6.56 18.46 19.64
N LEU A 155 6.43 17.97 18.40
CA LEU A 155 6.60 16.56 18.04
C LEU A 155 7.87 16.34 17.22
N THR A 156 8.60 15.28 17.54
CA THR A 156 9.69 14.76 16.69
C THR A 156 9.19 13.54 15.92
N ASN A 157 9.26 13.57 14.59
CA ASN A 157 8.93 12.42 13.77
C ASN A 157 10.11 11.42 13.78
N LYS A 158 9.99 10.37 14.57
CA LYS A 158 11.00 9.30 14.66
C LYS A 158 10.86 8.23 13.58
N SER A 159 9.85 8.33 12.73
CA SER A 159 9.64 7.42 11.59
C SER A 159 10.59 7.77 10.45
N PHE A 160 10.79 6.80 9.55
CA PHE A 160 11.48 7.03 8.28
C PHE A 160 10.61 7.76 7.24
N PHE A 161 9.29 7.81 7.45
CA PHE A 161 8.34 8.41 6.51
C PHE A 161 7.90 9.79 6.97
N THR A 162 7.78 10.72 6.02
CA THR A 162 7.13 12.01 6.25
C THR A 162 5.67 11.81 6.62
N LYS A 163 5.19 12.57 7.60
CA LYS A 163 3.81 12.52 8.06
C LYS A 163 3.15 13.86 7.79
N LEU A 164 1.94 13.83 7.26
CA LEU A 164 1.13 15.02 6.97
C LEU A 164 0.13 15.29 8.10
N ASN A 165 -0.42 16.50 8.12
CA ASN A 165 -1.51 16.82 9.03
C ASN A 165 -2.73 15.95 8.72
N CYS A 166 -3.45 15.45 9.73
CA CYS A 166 -4.66 14.64 9.52
C CYS A 166 -5.75 15.36 8.72
N LYS A 167 -5.78 16.71 8.74
CA LYS A 167 -6.66 17.49 7.87
C LYS A 167 -6.30 17.36 6.38
N CYS A 168 -5.01 17.24 6.08
CA CYS A 168 -4.52 16.99 4.71
C CYS A 168 -4.96 15.61 4.24
N GLU A 169 -4.77 14.59 5.08
CA GLU A 169 -5.18 13.21 4.79
C GLU A 169 -6.70 13.09 4.57
N ALA A 170 -7.51 13.76 5.40
CA ALA A 170 -8.96 13.80 5.24
C ALA A 170 -9.38 14.52 3.94
N ALA A 171 -8.76 15.65 3.60
CA ALA A 171 -9.02 16.37 2.36
C ALA A 171 -8.60 15.56 1.13
N PHE A 172 -7.49 14.82 1.23
CA PHE A 172 -7.00 13.96 0.17
C PHE A 172 -7.95 12.78 -0.09
N ASP A 173 -8.39 12.10 0.97
CA ASP A 173 -9.40 11.04 0.87
C ASP A 173 -10.69 11.52 0.19
N GLN A 174 -11.19 12.69 0.59
CA GLN A 174 -12.37 13.29 -0.02
C GLN A 174 -12.15 13.59 -1.51
N CYS A 175 -11.04 14.22 -1.87
CA CYS A 175 -10.73 14.57 -3.26
C CYS A 175 -10.63 13.34 -4.17
N LEU A 176 -10.00 12.25 -3.68
CA LEU A 176 -9.92 11.00 -4.41
C LEU A 176 -11.30 10.37 -4.61
N LYS A 177 -12.12 10.28 -3.55
CA LYS A 177 -13.49 9.73 -3.64
C LYS A 177 -14.35 10.49 -4.63
N GLU A 178 -14.33 11.82 -4.57
CA GLU A 178 -15.07 12.66 -5.54
C GLU A 178 -14.56 12.46 -6.97
N SER A 179 -13.27 12.20 -7.16
CA SER A 179 -12.69 11.92 -8.48
C SER A 179 -13.08 10.53 -9.00
N ILE A 180 -13.13 9.53 -8.12
CA ILE A 180 -13.65 8.18 -8.41
C ILE A 180 -15.12 8.23 -8.80
N ASP A 181 -15.95 8.99 -8.08
CA ASP A 181 -17.40 9.08 -8.34
C ASP A 181 -17.72 9.70 -9.71
N ARG A 182 -16.84 10.57 -10.22
CA ARG A 182 -16.99 11.21 -11.55
C ARG A 182 -16.41 10.39 -12.71
N ALA A 183 -15.65 9.34 -12.42
CA ALA A 183 -14.96 8.57 -13.44
C ALA A 183 -15.70 7.29 -13.83
N GLU A 184 -15.34 6.75 -15.00
CA GLU A 184 -15.90 5.52 -15.55
C GLU A 184 -14.78 4.62 -16.08
N GLY A 185 -15.11 3.34 -16.31
CA GLY A 185 -14.21 2.37 -16.93
C GLY A 185 -12.86 2.23 -16.21
N SER A 186 -11.79 2.12 -17.00
CA SER A 186 -10.42 1.92 -16.48
C SER A 186 -9.92 3.07 -15.62
N ALA A 187 -10.37 4.31 -15.87
CA ALA A 187 -10.00 5.47 -15.05
C ALA A 187 -10.56 5.34 -13.63
N LYS A 188 -11.82 4.89 -13.50
CA LYS A 188 -12.44 4.62 -12.20
C LYS A 188 -11.67 3.55 -11.43
N SER A 189 -11.44 2.39 -12.06
CA SER A 189 -10.73 1.28 -11.42
C SER A 189 -9.28 1.64 -11.05
N SER A 190 -8.60 2.45 -11.86
CA SER A 190 -7.25 2.94 -11.53
C SER A 190 -7.26 3.81 -10.28
N MET A 191 -8.22 4.74 -10.15
CA MET A 191 -8.32 5.62 -8.98
C MET A 191 -8.81 4.89 -7.72
N GLU A 192 -9.70 3.89 -7.86
CA GLU A 192 -10.07 2.99 -6.75
C GLU A 192 -8.84 2.20 -6.24
N GLY A 193 -8.00 1.72 -7.16
CA GLY A 193 -6.73 1.09 -6.83
C GLY A 193 -5.77 2.03 -6.11
N LEU A 194 -5.64 3.28 -6.56
CA LEU A 194 -4.79 4.31 -5.94
C LEU A 194 -5.24 4.60 -4.51
N HIS A 195 -6.54 4.84 -4.35
CA HIS A 195 -7.17 5.12 -3.07
C HIS A 195 -6.94 3.95 -2.09
N SER A 196 -7.22 2.73 -2.52
CA SER A 196 -7.04 1.53 -1.70
C SER A 196 -5.57 1.30 -1.32
N PHE A 197 -4.64 1.46 -2.26
CA PHE A 197 -3.22 1.35 -1.97
C PHE A 197 -2.78 2.33 -0.88
N TYR A 198 -3.13 3.61 -1.03
CA TYR A 198 -2.67 4.63 -0.10
C TYR A 198 -3.33 4.51 1.27
N PHE A 199 -4.68 4.43 1.34
CA PHE A 199 -5.39 4.45 2.62
C PHE A 199 -5.54 3.09 3.30
N ASN A 200 -5.57 1.99 2.56
CA ASN A 200 -5.77 0.66 3.13
C ASN A 200 -4.45 -0.11 3.22
N THR A 201 -3.64 -0.14 2.16
CA THR A 201 -2.38 -0.92 2.15
C THR A 201 -1.24 -0.18 2.87
N TYR A 202 -0.98 1.08 2.51
CA TYR A 202 0.04 1.89 3.16
C TYR A 202 -0.43 2.36 4.53
N SER A 203 -1.66 2.89 4.61
CA SER A 203 -2.32 3.31 5.85
C SER A 203 -1.45 4.30 6.66
N PRO A 204 -1.24 5.53 6.15
CA PRO A 204 -0.35 6.49 6.77
C PRO A 204 -0.85 6.97 8.14
N GLU A 205 0.07 7.01 9.10
CA GLU A 205 -0.11 7.81 10.32
C GLU A 205 -0.04 9.30 9.96
N CYS A 206 -0.75 10.12 10.74
CA CYS A 206 -0.78 11.58 10.58
C CYS A 206 -0.62 12.28 11.94
N TYR A 207 -0.55 13.60 11.93
CA TYR A 207 -0.57 14.39 13.15
C TYR A 207 -1.72 15.39 13.18
N GLU A 208 -2.23 15.65 14.38
CA GLU A 208 -3.25 16.69 14.61
C GLU A 208 -2.65 17.78 15.50
N VAL A 209 -2.71 19.03 15.05
CA VAL A 209 -2.22 20.19 15.82
C VAL A 209 -3.33 20.76 16.70
N LYS A 210 -3.09 20.80 18.02
CA LYS A 210 -3.96 21.46 19.00
C LYS A 210 -3.43 22.86 19.30
N CYS A 211 -4.13 23.89 18.85
CA CYS A 211 -3.78 25.28 19.12
C CYS A 211 -4.28 25.70 20.51
N SER A 212 -3.41 26.31 21.32
CA SER A 212 -3.77 26.76 22.68
C SER A 212 -4.84 27.84 22.70
N ARG A 213 -4.99 28.61 21.61
CA ARG A 213 -6.01 29.65 21.44
C ARG A 213 -6.76 29.43 20.13
N LYS A 214 -8.09 29.39 20.18
CA LYS A 214 -8.95 29.26 18.98
C LYS A 214 -8.75 30.38 17.92
N ARG A 215 -8.20 31.53 18.32
CA ARG A 215 -7.96 32.69 17.44
C ARG A 215 -6.52 32.79 16.92
N ASP A 216 -5.65 31.87 17.30
CA ASP A 216 -4.28 31.82 16.77
C ASP A 216 -4.30 31.06 15.45
N ALA A 217 -4.50 31.79 14.35
CA ALA A 217 -4.57 31.24 12.99
C ALA A 217 -3.25 30.59 12.56
N GLU A 218 -2.12 31.14 13.03
CA GLU A 218 -0.78 30.61 12.77
C GLU A 218 -0.43 29.44 13.71
N CYS A 219 -1.23 29.22 14.75
CA CYS A 219 -1.04 28.15 15.73
C CYS A 219 0.39 28.13 16.30
N THR A 220 0.95 29.32 16.57
CA THR A 220 2.35 29.54 16.95
C THR A 220 2.82 28.71 18.15
N ASN A 221 1.91 28.39 19.08
CA ASN A 221 2.17 27.54 20.25
C ASN A 221 1.41 26.20 20.19
N GLY A 222 1.07 25.74 18.98
CA GLY A 222 0.40 24.48 18.76
C GLY A 222 1.23 23.30 19.22
N ILE A 223 0.60 22.38 19.96
CA ILE A 223 1.17 21.06 20.27
C ILE A 223 0.47 20.05 19.40
N ALA A 224 1.21 19.25 18.65
CA ALA A 224 0.66 18.19 17.86
C ALA A 224 0.61 16.86 18.63
N ILE A 225 -0.27 15.96 18.20
CA ILE A 225 -0.31 14.55 18.62
C ILE A 225 -0.28 13.63 17.41
N TRP A 226 0.36 12.47 17.55
CA TRP A 226 0.32 11.42 16.52
C TRP A 226 -1.03 10.70 16.51
N LYS A 227 -1.43 10.26 15.32
CA LYS A 227 -2.67 9.55 15.05
C LYS A 227 -2.37 8.39 14.09
N ASP A 228 -2.90 7.21 14.40
CA ASP A 228 -2.70 6.00 13.58
C ASP A 228 -3.28 6.17 12.17
N SER A 229 -4.32 6.98 12.05
CA SER A 229 -4.88 7.46 10.79
C SER A 229 -5.69 8.73 11.01
N TYR A 230 -6.07 9.41 9.93
CA TYR A 230 -6.93 10.60 10.03
C TYR A 230 -8.35 10.32 10.56
N LYS A 231 -8.77 9.04 10.55
CA LYS A 231 -10.08 8.60 11.05
C LYS A 231 -10.08 8.29 12.57
N SER A 232 -8.91 8.29 13.20
CA SER A 232 -8.75 7.93 14.62
C SER A 232 -9.07 9.05 15.59
#